data_AF-A0A3M4SKD5-F1
#
_entry.id   AF-A0A3M4SKD5-F1
#
_cell.length_a   1.000
_cell.length_b   1.000
_cell.length_c   1.000
_cell.angle_alpha   90.00
_cell.angle_beta   90.00
_cell.angle_gamma   90.00
#
_symmetry.space_group_name_H-M   'P 1'
#
loop_
_entity.id
_entity.type
_entity.pdbx_description
1 polymer ?
#
loop_
_entity_poly.entity_id
_entity_poly.type
_entity_poly.pdbx_seq_one_letter_code
_entity_poly.pdbx_strand_id
1 'polypeptide(L)'
;CLHPLRHKNARFIRRATPTGEDTFEQSAIDKKRMQQVFENYGHALNRVAYSANSAPYNGTLYQKQYLHWLNKLNAIQQLLLTVLPETDPPKPARPVHNGNRGSPNVSGKKVHIIRFRLTQDEMAQFNDMIKRAGCSASAFFRELILNQTPVFREFTGFRKRIVFIVNKAVNNISQLAYIAKAASDRGLIADSVRDKWYETLMVIETILLAGIEYAD
;
A
#
# COMPACT_ATOMS: atom_id res chain seq x y z
N CYS A 1 -31.93 69.00 3.10
CA CYS A 1 -30.52 68.76 3.41
C CYS A 1 -30.33 67.32 3.87
N LEU A 2 -29.95 66.43 2.94
CA LEU A 2 -29.50 65.07 3.22
C LEU A 2 -27.98 65.08 3.42
N HIS A 3 -27.50 64.42 4.47
CA HIS A 3 -26.14 63.87 4.56
C HIS A 3 -26.23 62.47 5.22
N PRO A 4 -25.59 61.43 4.65
CA PRO A 4 -25.70 60.07 5.15
C PRO A 4 -24.56 59.71 6.13
N LEU A 5 -24.88 58.95 7.17
CA LEU A 5 -23.92 58.40 8.12
C LEU A 5 -23.47 56.97 7.73
N ARG A 6 -22.19 56.89 7.36
CA ARG A 6 -21.21 55.81 7.59
C ARG A 6 -21.57 54.36 7.20
N HIS A 7 -20.98 53.95 6.08
CA HIS A 7 -20.50 52.58 5.83
C HIS A 7 -19.61 52.03 6.96
N LYS A 8 -19.88 50.80 7.42
CA LYS A 8 -18.87 49.88 7.96
C LYS A 8 -19.18 48.41 7.62
N ASN A 9 -18.44 47.90 6.63
CA ASN A 9 -17.82 46.58 6.57
C ASN A 9 -18.68 45.33 6.79
N ALA A 10 -19.40 44.90 5.75
CA ALA A 10 -19.65 43.49 5.51
C ALA A 10 -18.32 42.84 5.05
N ARG A 11 -17.63 42.15 5.96
CA ARG A 11 -16.40 41.41 5.62
C ARG A 11 -16.80 40.07 5.02
N PHE A 12 -16.66 40.00 3.70
CA PHE A 12 -16.71 38.79 2.88
C PHE A 12 -15.97 37.62 3.54
N ILE A 13 -16.71 36.57 3.92
CA ILE A 13 -16.13 35.23 4.05
C ILE A 13 -15.93 34.75 2.61
N ARG A 14 -14.72 34.94 2.07
CA ARG A 14 -14.30 34.19 0.88
C ARG A 14 -14.27 32.72 1.31
N ARG A 15 -15.21 31.92 0.80
CA ARG A 15 -15.02 30.47 0.67
C ARG A 15 -13.68 30.27 -0.04
N ALA A 16 -12.68 29.81 0.69
CA ALA A 16 -11.54 29.16 0.08
C ALA A 16 -12.10 27.94 -0.65
N THR A 17 -11.97 27.92 -1.96
CA THR A 17 -12.22 26.74 -2.79
C THR A 17 -11.22 25.65 -2.38
N PRO A 18 -11.67 24.46 -1.96
CA PRO A 18 -10.76 23.38 -1.63
C PRO A 18 -10.30 22.75 -2.95
N THR A 19 -9.10 23.09 -3.39
CA THR A 19 -8.44 22.40 -4.53
C THR A 19 -7.38 21.41 -4.05
N GLY A 20 -7.28 21.20 -2.74
CA GLY A 20 -6.33 20.28 -2.09
C GLY A 20 -6.95 19.15 -1.25
N GLU A 21 -8.27 19.15 -1.01
CA GLU A 21 -8.94 18.06 -0.27
C GLU A 21 -9.05 16.79 -1.14
N ASP A 22 -9.45 16.92 -2.42
CA ASP A 22 -9.77 15.78 -3.30
C ASP A 22 -8.56 14.89 -3.65
N THR A 23 -7.35 15.44 -3.72
CA THR A 23 -6.13 14.68 -4.05
C THR A 23 -5.56 13.90 -2.86
N PHE A 24 -5.75 14.40 -1.64
CA PHE A 24 -5.35 13.70 -0.42
C PHE A 24 -6.32 12.57 -0.05
N GLU A 25 -7.63 12.77 -0.25
CA GLU A 25 -8.64 11.75 0.04
C GLU A 25 -8.45 10.47 -0.80
N GLN A 26 -8.15 10.62 -2.09
CA GLN A 26 -7.98 9.49 -3.00
C GLN A 26 -6.69 8.69 -2.71
N SER A 27 -5.55 9.37 -2.54
CA SER A 27 -4.24 8.70 -2.41
C SER A 27 -4.05 7.88 -1.12
N ALA A 28 -4.61 8.30 0.02
CA ALA A 28 -4.49 7.56 1.27
C ALA A 28 -5.39 6.31 1.31
N ILE A 29 -6.59 6.40 0.71
CA ILE A 29 -7.49 5.27 0.53
C ILE A 29 -6.86 4.24 -0.41
N ASP A 30 -6.24 4.70 -1.49
CA ASP A 30 -5.56 3.86 -2.47
C ASP A 30 -4.35 3.12 -1.86
N LYS A 31 -3.52 3.80 -1.05
CA LYS A 31 -2.40 3.15 -0.34
C LYS A 31 -2.88 2.08 0.64
N LYS A 32 -3.93 2.34 1.42
CA LYS A 32 -4.48 1.34 2.37
C LYS A 32 -5.10 0.15 1.65
N ARG A 33 -5.84 0.41 0.56
CA ARG A 33 -6.42 -0.64 -0.30
C ARG A 33 -5.32 -1.50 -0.93
N MET A 34 -4.29 -0.87 -1.46
CA MET A 34 -3.13 -1.55 -2.03
C MET A 34 -2.42 -2.40 -0.98
N GLN A 35 -2.17 -1.87 0.23
CA GLN A 35 -1.58 -2.65 1.31
C GLN A 35 -2.41 -3.91 1.59
N GLN A 36 -3.73 -3.77 1.75
CA GLN A 36 -4.60 -4.90 2.03
C GLN A 36 -4.56 -5.97 0.91
N VAL A 37 -4.52 -5.54 -0.34
CA VAL A 37 -4.42 -6.46 -1.48
C VAL A 37 -3.08 -7.17 -1.49
N PHE A 38 -1.97 -6.48 -1.22
CA PHE A 38 -0.64 -7.10 -1.11
C PHE A 38 -0.55 -8.10 0.06
N GLU A 39 -1.19 -7.82 1.19
CA GLU A 39 -1.26 -8.75 2.33
C GLU A 39 -2.05 -10.01 1.97
N ASN A 40 -3.24 -9.83 1.40
CA ASN A 40 -4.10 -10.94 0.97
C ASN A 40 -3.39 -11.80 -0.07
N TYR A 41 -2.71 -11.16 -1.02
CA TYR A 41 -1.84 -11.78 -2.00
C TYR A 41 -0.74 -12.62 -1.33
N GLY A 42 0.05 -12.01 -0.43
CA GLY A 42 1.19 -12.67 0.20
C GLY A 42 0.77 -13.91 0.97
N HIS A 43 -0.36 -13.84 1.68
CA HIS A 43 -0.97 -14.98 2.36
C HIS A 43 -1.44 -16.05 1.38
N ALA A 44 -2.10 -15.68 0.28
CA ALA A 44 -2.58 -16.64 -0.71
C ALA A 44 -1.43 -17.38 -1.39
N LEU A 45 -0.38 -16.67 -1.81
CA LEU A 45 0.81 -17.28 -2.41
C LEU A 45 1.51 -18.21 -1.42
N ASN A 46 1.67 -17.78 -0.18
CA ASN A 46 2.28 -18.61 0.86
C ASN A 46 1.52 -19.92 1.09
N ARG A 47 0.17 -19.89 1.05
CA ARG A 47 -0.65 -21.11 1.14
C ARG A 47 -0.42 -22.04 -0.06
N VAL A 48 -0.25 -21.50 -1.27
CA VAL A 48 0.05 -22.31 -2.46
C VAL A 48 1.43 -22.96 -2.32
N ALA A 49 2.46 -22.19 -1.96
CA ALA A 49 3.82 -22.68 -1.73
C ALA A 49 3.86 -23.76 -0.64
N TYR A 50 3.22 -23.52 0.51
CA TYR A 50 3.14 -24.50 1.59
C TYR A 50 2.44 -25.80 1.15
N SER A 51 1.30 -25.67 0.45
CA SER A 51 0.53 -26.82 -0.05
C SER A 51 1.31 -27.63 -1.08
N ALA A 52 2.07 -26.96 -1.96
CA ALA A 52 2.87 -27.62 -2.97
C ALA A 52 4.09 -28.33 -2.36
N ASN A 53 4.75 -27.69 -1.39
CA ASN A 53 5.89 -28.28 -0.68
C ASN A 53 5.51 -29.52 0.15
N SER A 54 4.29 -29.54 0.71
CA SER A 54 3.84 -30.61 1.61
C SER A 54 3.17 -31.79 0.88
N ALA A 55 3.09 -31.76 -0.44
CA ALA A 55 2.35 -32.76 -1.19
C ALA A 55 3.13 -34.11 -1.23
N PRO A 56 2.48 -35.28 -0.97
CA PRO A 56 3.11 -36.62 -1.01
C PRO A 56 3.12 -37.23 -2.41
N TYR A 57 4.25 -37.60 -3.03
CA TYR A 57 4.34 -37.95 -4.47
C TYR A 57 3.51 -39.18 -4.90
N ASN A 58 2.32 -39.00 -5.52
CA ASN A 58 1.43 -40.08 -6.00
C ASN A 58 0.73 -39.74 -7.34
N GLY A 59 1.38 -40.04 -8.47
CA GLY A 59 0.83 -40.22 -9.83
C GLY A 59 -0.34 -39.34 -10.28
N THR A 60 -1.55 -39.92 -10.38
CA THR A 60 -2.74 -39.31 -11.00
C THR A 60 -3.44 -38.24 -10.15
N LEU A 61 -3.24 -38.24 -8.83
CA LEU A 61 -3.75 -37.19 -7.94
C LEU A 61 -3.01 -35.86 -8.16
N TYR A 62 -1.78 -35.91 -8.69
CA TYR A 62 -0.90 -34.75 -8.83
C TYR A 62 -1.22 -33.83 -9.99
N GLN A 63 -1.54 -34.37 -11.16
CA GLN A 63 -1.80 -33.51 -12.32
C GLN A 63 -2.96 -32.54 -12.03
N LYS A 64 -4.01 -33.02 -11.34
CA LYS A 64 -5.11 -32.18 -10.87
C LYS A 64 -4.68 -31.16 -9.82
N GLN A 65 -3.78 -31.51 -8.90
CA GLN A 65 -3.27 -30.59 -7.88
C GLN A 65 -2.39 -29.48 -8.49
N TYR A 66 -1.52 -29.81 -9.45
CA TYR A 66 -0.71 -28.80 -10.17
C TYR A 66 -1.56 -27.83 -10.97
N LEU A 67 -2.61 -28.31 -11.63
CA LEU A 67 -3.58 -27.44 -12.31
C LEU A 67 -4.37 -26.59 -11.31
N HIS A 68 -4.74 -27.14 -10.16
CA HIS A 68 -5.42 -26.38 -9.10
C HIS A 68 -4.55 -25.26 -8.54
N TRP A 69 -3.28 -25.53 -8.26
CA TRP A 69 -2.34 -24.50 -7.83
C TRP A 69 -2.10 -23.45 -8.93
N LEU A 70 -1.99 -23.86 -10.20
CA LEU A 70 -1.90 -22.93 -11.33
C LEU A 70 -3.11 -21.98 -11.39
N ASN A 71 -4.32 -22.52 -11.23
CA ASN A 71 -5.54 -21.71 -11.21
C ASN A 71 -5.55 -20.72 -10.03
N LYS A 72 -5.03 -21.13 -8.85
CA LYS A 72 -4.86 -20.22 -7.72
C LYS A 72 -3.84 -19.12 -8.02
N LEU A 73 -2.71 -19.44 -8.67
CA LEU A 73 -1.73 -18.44 -9.08
C LEU A 73 -2.34 -17.43 -10.07
N ASN A 74 -3.14 -17.90 -11.03
CA ASN A 74 -3.86 -17.02 -11.94
C ASN A 74 -4.85 -16.11 -11.21
N ALA A 75 -5.61 -16.63 -10.25
CA ALA A 75 -6.52 -15.81 -9.44
C ALA A 75 -5.77 -14.75 -8.61
N ILE A 76 -4.59 -15.11 -8.08
CA ILE A 76 -3.69 -14.22 -7.36
C ILE A 76 -3.18 -13.09 -8.27
N GLN A 77 -2.78 -13.41 -9.51
CA GLN A 77 -2.41 -12.42 -10.52
C GLN A 77 -3.55 -11.43 -10.79
N GLN A 78 -4.77 -11.93 -11.00
CA GLN A 78 -5.93 -11.07 -11.25
C GLN A 78 -6.22 -10.13 -10.07
N LEU A 79 -6.09 -10.61 -8.83
CA LEU A 79 -6.25 -9.78 -7.64
C LEU A 79 -5.25 -8.61 -7.62
N LEU A 80 -3.98 -8.88 -7.93
CA LEU A 80 -2.95 -7.84 -7.92
C LEU A 80 -3.18 -6.77 -8.99
N LEU A 81 -3.70 -7.13 -10.16
CA LEU A 81 -4.04 -6.19 -11.23
C LEU A 81 -5.14 -5.19 -10.83
N THR A 82 -5.94 -5.48 -9.79
CA THR A 82 -7.03 -4.57 -9.35
C THR A 82 -6.57 -3.33 -8.60
N VAL A 83 -5.29 -3.26 -8.21
CA VAL A 83 -4.74 -2.17 -7.38
C VAL A 83 -3.58 -1.43 -8.03
N LEU A 84 -3.08 -1.90 -9.17
CA LEU A 84 -2.15 -1.11 -9.97
C LEU A 84 -2.96 -0.26 -10.95
N PRO A 85 -2.78 1.07 -10.99
CA PRO A 85 -3.28 1.86 -12.11
C PRO A 85 -2.63 1.35 -13.40
N GLU A 86 -3.34 1.41 -14.54
CA GLU A 86 -2.74 1.11 -15.84
C GLU A 86 -1.45 1.92 -15.96
N THR A 87 -0.33 1.22 -16.04
CA THR A 87 0.99 1.82 -15.99
C THR A 87 1.20 2.64 -17.25
N ASP A 88 1.18 3.97 -17.14
CA ASP A 88 1.86 4.83 -18.11
C ASP A 88 3.35 4.42 -18.15
N PRO A 89 4.02 4.55 -19.31
CA PRO A 89 5.39 4.11 -19.49
C PRO A 89 6.34 4.79 -18.48
N PRO A 90 7.44 4.12 -18.11
CA PRO A 90 8.31 4.51 -17.01
C PRO A 90 8.80 5.94 -17.21
N LYS A 91 8.45 6.83 -16.27
CA LYS A 91 8.91 8.21 -16.28
C LYS A 91 10.40 8.21 -15.98
N PRO A 92 11.24 8.93 -16.75
CA PRO A 92 12.68 8.90 -16.56
C PRO A 92 13.05 9.38 -15.15
N ALA A 93 13.95 8.63 -14.52
CA ALA A 93 14.42 8.85 -13.17
C ALA A 93 14.86 10.30 -12.96
N ARG A 94 14.24 10.99 -12.00
CA ARG A 94 14.74 12.28 -11.54
C ARG A 94 16.00 12.07 -10.72
N PRO A 95 16.98 12.99 -10.79
CA PRO A 95 18.20 12.86 -10.00
C PRO A 95 17.86 12.80 -8.51
N VAL A 96 18.38 11.78 -7.85
CA VAL A 96 18.30 11.58 -6.40
C VAL A 96 18.96 12.78 -5.72
N HIS A 97 18.14 13.65 -5.14
CA HIS A 97 18.65 14.65 -4.22
C HIS A 97 18.92 13.93 -2.89
N ASN A 98 20.16 13.55 -2.66
CA ASN A 98 20.64 13.08 -1.35
C ASN A 98 20.61 14.26 -0.37
N GLY A 99 19.41 14.55 0.15
CA GLY A 99 19.19 15.42 1.29
C GLY A 99 19.41 14.63 2.56
N ASN A 100 20.67 14.45 2.94
CA ASN A 100 21.03 14.02 4.29
C ASN A 100 20.61 15.15 5.26
N ARG A 101 19.44 15.04 5.90
CA ARG A 101 19.14 15.78 7.13
C ARG A 101 18.34 14.89 8.06
N GLY A 102 19.03 14.37 9.07
CA GLY A 102 18.38 13.80 10.22
C GLY A 102 17.27 14.75 10.70
N SER A 103 16.10 14.18 10.99
CA SER A 103 15.22 14.86 11.93
C SER A 103 16.07 15.18 13.16
N PRO A 104 16.09 16.42 13.67
CA PRO A 104 16.81 16.69 14.89
C PRO A 104 16.22 15.73 15.92
N ASN A 105 17.06 14.85 16.44
CA ASN A 105 16.73 14.04 17.60
C ASN A 105 16.68 15.01 18.77
N VAL A 106 15.59 15.77 18.87
CA VAL A 106 15.31 16.53 20.07
C VAL A 106 14.70 15.53 21.04
N SER A 107 15.58 14.81 21.73
CA SER A 107 15.27 14.13 22.99
C SER A 107 15.00 15.17 24.08
N GLY A 108 14.08 16.09 23.82
CA GLY A 108 13.53 16.99 24.83
C GLY A 108 12.36 16.27 25.48
N LYS A 109 12.44 15.99 26.78
CA LYS A 109 11.29 15.50 27.56
C LYS A 109 10.11 16.44 27.28
N LYS A 110 8.96 15.90 26.86
CA LYS A 110 7.73 16.67 26.71
C LYS A 110 7.26 17.08 28.11
N VAL A 111 7.45 18.35 28.48
CA VAL A 111 7.22 18.84 29.86
C VAL A 111 5.77 19.31 30.08
N HIS A 112 5.11 19.85 29.05
CA HIS A 112 3.79 20.46 29.17
C HIS A 112 2.69 19.57 28.57
N ILE A 113 1.59 19.39 29.31
CA ILE A 113 0.42 18.62 28.90
C ILE A 113 -0.75 19.60 28.69
N ILE A 114 -1.32 19.59 27.48
CA ILE A 114 -2.56 20.29 27.16
C ILE A 114 -3.68 19.24 27.08
N ARG A 115 -4.77 19.43 27.83
CA ARG A 115 -5.96 18.56 27.79
C ARG A 115 -7.19 19.41 27.52
N PHE A 116 -7.98 19.00 26.54
CA PHE A 116 -9.33 19.51 26.31
C PHE A 116 -10.25 18.31 26.10
N ARG A 117 -11.53 18.48 26.43
CA ARG A 117 -12.55 17.44 26.22
C ARG A 117 -13.26 17.74 24.91
N LEU A 118 -13.43 16.70 24.10
CA LEU A 118 -14.29 16.72 22.93
C LEU A 118 -15.51 15.85 23.21
N THR A 119 -16.66 16.29 22.72
CA THR A 119 -17.82 15.43 22.55
C THR A 119 -17.55 14.36 21.50
N GLN A 120 -18.42 13.35 21.44
CA GLN A 120 -18.28 12.26 20.47
C GLN A 120 -18.32 12.78 19.02
N ASP A 121 -19.22 13.73 18.74
CA ASP A 121 -19.41 14.28 17.39
C ASP A 121 -18.25 15.18 16.95
N GLU A 122 -17.64 15.90 17.89
CA GLU A 122 -16.42 16.67 17.63
C GLU A 122 -15.23 15.75 17.35
N MET A 123 -15.09 14.65 18.10
CA MET A 123 -14.01 13.69 17.87
C MET A 123 -14.21 12.89 16.57
N ALA A 124 -15.46 12.61 16.19
CA ALA A 124 -15.79 11.88 14.97
C ALA A 124 -15.21 12.56 13.72
N GLN A 125 -15.24 13.89 13.67
CA GLN A 125 -14.68 14.68 12.57
C GLN A 125 -13.18 14.45 12.40
N PHE A 126 -12.44 14.24 13.49
CA PHE A 126 -10.99 14.02 13.46
C PHE A 126 -10.59 12.56 13.31
N ASN A 127 -11.43 11.60 13.70
CA ASN A 127 -11.09 10.17 13.67
C ASN A 127 -10.63 9.71 12.28
N ASP A 128 -11.33 10.15 11.23
CA ASP A 128 -10.98 9.78 9.87
C ASP A 128 -9.75 10.52 9.37
N MET A 129 -9.53 11.77 9.78
CA MET A 129 -8.30 12.50 9.48
C MET A 129 -7.08 11.88 10.17
N ILE A 130 -7.20 11.48 11.43
CA ILE A 130 -6.14 10.83 12.23
C ILE A 130 -5.78 9.46 11.62
N LYS A 131 -6.80 8.66 11.28
CA LYS A 131 -6.60 7.38 10.60
C LYS A 131 -5.92 7.56 9.24
N ARG A 132 -6.33 8.58 8.45
CA ARG A 132 -5.75 8.91 7.13
C ARG A 132 -4.31 9.41 7.24
N ALA A 133 -4.03 10.25 8.23
CA ALA A 133 -2.70 10.77 8.53
C ALA A 133 -1.73 9.70 9.05
N GLY A 134 -2.19 8.47 9.32
CA GLY A 134 -1.33 7.36 9.74
C GLY A 134 -0.56 7.63 11.03
N CYS A 135 -1.02 8.55 11.88
CA CYS A 135 -0.33 8.99 13.09
C CYS A 135 -1.24 8.88 14.31
N SER A 136 -0.67 9.01 15.52
CA SER A 136 -1.47 9.02 16.75
C SER A 136 -2.27 10.33 16.85
N ALA A 137 -3.40 10.32 17.54
CA ALA A 137 -4.20 11.53 17.79
C ALA A 137 -3.35 12.67 18.39
N SER A 138 -2.42 12.34 19.29
CA SER A 138 -1.50 13.33 19.87
C SER A 138 -0.54 13.93 18.83
N ALA A 139 -0.02 13.12 17.91
CA ALA A 139 0.83 13.62 16.82
C ALA A 139 0.02 14.48 15.84
N PHE A 140 -1.19 14.03 15.48
CA PHE A 140 -2.13 14.75 14.63
C PHE A 140 -2.47 16.13 15.20
N PHE A 141 -3.00 16.21 16.42
CA PHE A 141 -3.38 17.49 17.02
C PHE A 141 -2.18 18.39 17.28
N ARG A 142 -1.01 17.82 17.61
CA ARG A 142 0.21 18.63 17.75
C ARG A 142 0.62 19.28 16.44
N GLU A 143 0.57 18.54 15.33
CA GLU A 143 0.90 19.06 14.01
C GLU A 143 -0.11 20.13 13.57
N LEU A 144 -1.40 19.86 13.78
CA LEU A 144 -2.51 20.76 13.49
C LEU A 144 -2.43 22.08 14.27
N ILE A 145 -2.02 22.04 15.55
CA ILE A 145 -1.98 23.21 16.43
C ILE A 145 -0.69 24.03 16.23
N LEU A 146 0.45 23.37 15.99
CA LEU A 146 1.76 24.04 16.00
C LEU A 146 2.19 24.60 14.64
N ASN A 147 1.56 24.18 13.53
CA ASN A 147 1.96 24.58 12.19
C ASN A 147 0.83 25.35 11.47
N GLN A 148 1.17 26.46 10.82
CA GLN A 148 0.22 27.25 10.01
C GLN A 148 -0.28 26.47 8.79
N THR A 149 0.59 25.64 8.21
CA THR A 149 0.30 24.70 7.13
C THR A 149 0.68 23.31 7.63
N PRO A 150 -0.23 22.59 8.33
CA PRO A 150 0.09 21.29 8.89
C PRO A 150 0.42 20.29 7.77
N VAL A 151 1.60 19.68 7.85
CA VAL A 151 2.03 18.63 6.91
C VAL A 151 1.95 17.31 7.66
N PHE A 152 0.84 16.61 7.46
CA PHE A 152 0.68 15.27 8.01
C PHE A 152 1.54 14.31 7.16
N ARG A 153 2.57 13.72 7.76
CA ARG A 153 3.41 12.74 7.08
C ARG A 153 2.53 11.59 6.56
N GLU A 154 2.82 11.15 5.34
CA GLU A 154 2.19 9.98 4.73
C GLU A 154 2.27 8.75 5.62
N PHE A 155 1.38 7.78 5.37
CA PHE A 155 1.34 6.46 6.00
C PHE A 155 2.75 5.86 6.18
N THR A 156 3.35 6.12 7.35
CA THR A 156 4.75 5.79 7.58
C THR A 156 4.87 4.27 7.70
N GLY A 157 5.62 3.65 6.80
CA GLY A 157 5.82 2.21 6.80
C GLY A 157 5.07 1.45 5.70
N PHE A 158 4.24 2.12 4.87
CA PHE A 158 3.61 1.50 3.69
C PHE A 158 4.67 0.82 2.82
N ARG A 159 5.65 1.60 2.35
CA ARG A 159 6.78 1.10 1.56
C ARG A 159 7.52 -0.05 2.24
N LYS A 160 7.91 0.13 3.50
CA LYS A 160 8.61 -0.93 4.27
C LYS A 160 7.79 -2.22 4.32
N ARG A 161 6.46 -2.10 4.45
CA ARG A 161 5.56 -3.25 4.49
C ARG A 161 5.40 -3.90 3.12
N ILE A 162 5.22 -3.13 2.06
CA ILE A 162 5.17 -3.64 0.68
C ILE A 162 6.48 -4.38 0.35
N VAL A 163 7.64 -3.75 0.59
CA VAL A 163 8.96 -4.39 0.38
C VAL A 163 9.09 -5.70 1.18
N PHE A 164 8.65 -5.72 2.45
CA PHE A 164 8.66 -6.94 3.25
C PHE A 164 7.80 -8.06 2.62
N ILE A 165 6.59 -7.73 2.17
CA ILE A 165 5.68 -8.69 1.53
C ILE A 165 6.30 -9.22 0.23
N VAL A 166 6.85 -8.33 -0.61
CA VAL A 166 7.49 -8.70 -1.88
C VAL A 166 8.68 -9.62 -1.64
N ASN A 167 9.56 -9.32 -0.68
CA ASN A 167 10.70 -10.18 -0.36
C ASN A 167 10.26 -11.59 0.06
N LYS A 168 9.17 -11.71 0.84
CA LYS A 168 8.60 -13.02 1.19
C LYS A 168 8.00 -13.71 -0.03
N ALA A 169 7.37 -12.96 -0.93
CA ALA A 169 6.78 -13.50 -2.13
C ALA A 169 7.82 -14.01 -3.14
N VAL A 170 8.92 -13.29 -3.37
CA VAL A 170 10.03 -13.72 -4.26
C VAL A 170 10.61 -15.07 -3.82
N ASN A 171 10.77 -15.28 -2.51
CA ASN A 171 11.19 -16.58 -1.98
C ASN A 171 10.17 -17.69 -2.31
N ASN A 172 8.87 -17.42 -2.16
CA ASN A 172 7.82 -18.38 -2.48
C ASN A 172 7.73 -18.65 -4.00
N ILE A 173 7.94 -17.63 -4.84
CA ILE A 173 8.01 -17.76 -6.30
C ILE A 173 9.14 -18.71 -6.70
N SER A 174 10.33 -18.49 -6.14
CA SER A 174 11.50 -19.34 -6.40
C SER A 174 11.23 -20.80 -6.00
N GLN A 175 10.58 -21.02 -4.85
CA GLN A 175 10.18 -22.37 -4.41
C GLN A 175 9.19 -23.01 -5.39
N LEU A 176 8.14 -22.29 -5.79
CA LEU A 176 7.13 -22.80 -6.73
C LEU A 176 7.74 -23.11 -8.10
N ALA A 177 8.67 -22.30 -8.59
CA ALA A 177 9.39 -22.56 -9.84
C ALA A 177 10.21 -23.85 -9.76
N TYR A 178 10.91 -24.08 -8.65
CA TYR A 178 11.65 -25.32 -8.41
C TYR A 178 10.73 -26.55 -8.36
N ILE A 179 9.58 -26.44 -7.67
CA ILE A 179 8.59 -27.53 -7.59
C ILE A 179 8.05 -27.87 -8.99
N ALA A 180 7.66 -26.87 -9.77
CA ALA A 180 7.17 -27.08 -11.14
C ALA A 180 8.23 -27.75 -12.02
N LYS A 181 9.51 -27.34 -11.89
CA LYS A 181 10.63 -27.97 -12.58
C LYS A 181 10.73 -29.45 -12.21
N ALA A 182 10.83 -29.75 -10.92
CA ALA A 182 11.00 -31.11 -10.42
C ALA A 182 9.82 -32.01 -10.81
N ALA A 183 8.62 -31.47 -10.90
CA ALA A 183 7.44 -32.19 -11.36
C ALA A 183 7.52 -32.56 -12.85
N SER A 184 7.96 -31.62 -13.69
CA SER A 184 8.16 -31.85 -15.13
C SER A 184 9.32 -32.83 -15.38
N ASP A 185 10.46 -32.67 -14.69
CA ASP A 185 11.61 -33.59 -14.79
C ASP A 185 11.22 -35.05 -14.44
N ARG A 186 10.23 -35.24 -13.56
CA ARG A 186 9.70 -36.56 -13.15
C ARG A 186 8.53 -37.06 -14.01
N GLY A 187 8.12 -36.30 -15.04
CA GLY A 187 6.99 -36.64 -15.90
C GLY A 187 5.62 -36.56 -15.22
N LEU A 188 5.50 -35.89 -14.06
CA LEU A 188 4.23 -35.73 -13.33
C LEU A 188 3.32 -34.67 -13.98
N ILE A 189 3.94 -33.71 -14.68
CA ILE A 189 3.27 -32.71 -15.51
C ILE A 189 4.00 -32.61 -16.85
N ALA A 190 3.28 -32.20 -17.89
CA ALA A 190 3.90 -31.88 -19.17
C ALA A 190 4.72 -30.58 -19.06
N ASP A 191 5.75 -30.46 -19.90
CA ASP A 191 6.58 -29.25 -20.00
C ASP A 191 5.74 -28.00 -20.28
N SER A 192 4.71 -28.12 -21.11
CA SER A 192 3.76 -27.02 -21.39
C SER A 192 2.99 -26.54 -20.16
N VAL A 193 2.80 -27.40 -19.14
CA VAL A 193 2.17 -27.00 -17.86
C VAL A 193 3.19 -26.30 -16.97
N ARG A 194 4.44 -26.78 -16.94
CA ARG A 194 5.55 -26.10 -16.24
C ARG A 194 5.79 -24.70 -16.83
N ASP A 195 5.79 -24.56 -18.13
CA ASP A 195 6.06 -23.27 -18.79
C ASP A 195 4.99 -22.24 -18.43
N LYS A 196 3.71 -22.66 -18.35
CA LYS A 196 2.61 -21.80 -17.83
C LYS A 196 2.83 -21.38 -16.38
N TRP A 197 3.38 -22.25 -15.54
CA TRP A 197 3.75 -21.85 -14.18
C TRP A 197 4.81 -20.74 -14.20
N TYR A 198 5.85 -20.88 -15.02
CA TYR A 198 6.90 -19.86 -15.13
C TYR A 198 6.36 -18.53 -15.66
N GLU A 199 5.54 -18.55 -16.69
CA GLU A 199 4.86 -17.36 -17.22
C GLU A 199 4.05 -16.67 -16.12
N THR A 200 3.17 -17.38 -15.41
CA THR A 200 2.36 -16.82 -14.33
C THR A 200 3.24 -16.27 -13.19
N LEU A 201 4.29 -17.00 -12.79
CA LEU A 201 5.19 -16.58 -11.71
C LEU A 201 5.99 -15.32 -12.08
N MET A 202 6.49 -15.21 -13.31
CA MET A 202 7.18 -14.00 -13.80
C MET A 202 6.25 -12.79 -13.87
N VAL A 203 5.00 -12.98 -14.30
CA VAL A 203 4.02 -11.89 -14.32
C VAL A 203 3.72 -11.43 -12.89
N ILE A 204 3.55 -12.36 -11.96
CA ILE A 204 3.37 -12.04 -10.54
C ILE A 204 4.57 -11.25 -10.00
N GLU A 205 5.80 -11.70 -10.26
CA GLU A 205 7.03 -10.99 -9.85
C GLU A 205 7.08 -9.57 -10.42
N THR A 206 6.78 -9.41 -11.71
CA THR A 206 6.76 -8.11 -12.38
C THR A 206 5.77 -7.14 -11.71
N ILE A 207 4.56 -7.62 -11.40
CA ILE A 207 3.53 -6.83 -10.71
C ILE A 207 3.98 -6.44 -9.29
N LEU A 208 4.67 -7.33 -8.58
CA LEU A 208 5.20 -7.02 -7.25
C LEU A 208 6.27 -5.92 -7.27
N LEU A 209 7.16 -5.97 -8.25
CA LEU A 209 8.21 -4.95 -8.42
C LEU A 209 7.59 -3.59 -8.76
N ALA A 210 6.63 -3.55 -9.68
CA ALA A 210 5.83 -2.34 -9.94
C ALA A 210 5.12 -1.82 -8.68
N GLY A 211 4.67 -2.72 -7.80
CA GLY A 211 4.11 -2.36 -6.50
C GLY A 211 5.07 -1.66 -5.54
N ILE A 212 6.37 -1.98 -5.62
CA ILE A 212 7.42 -1.28 -4.85
C ILE A 212 7.64 0.12 -5.44
N GLU A 213 7.69 0.24 -6.77
CA GLU A 213 7.87 1.53 -7.45
C GLU A 213 6.72 2.48 -7.18
N TYR A 214 5.47 2.00 -7.16
CA TYR A 214 4.31 2.80 -6.79
C TYR A 214 4.31 3.20 -5.30
N ALA A 215 5.00 2.43 -4.46
CA ALA A 215 5.15 2.73 -3.04
C ALA A 215 6.30 3.70 -2.71
N ASP A 216 7.08 4.13 -3.71
CA ASP A 216 8.03 5.25 -3.64
C ASP A 216 7.32 6.61 -3.84
#